data_AF-A0A6J3QRQ0-F1
#
_entry.id   AF-A0A6J3QRQ0-F1
#
_cell.length_a   1.000
_cell.length_b   1.000
_cell.length_c   1.000
_cell.angle_alpha   90.00
_cell.angle_beta   90.00
_cell.angle_gamma   90.00
#
_symmetry.space_group_name_H-M   'P 1'
#
loop_
_entity.id
_entity.type
_entity.pdbx_description
1 polymer ?
#
loop_
_entity_poly.entity_id
_entity_poly.type
_entity_poly.pdbx_seq_one_letter_code
_entity_poly.pdbx_strand_id
1 'polypeptide(L)'
;MHTTVWRNRKPLEREMGENTQDGTPGSWFRVTFHFMQNGARFFVQEASTASALMDVSYKIRDEESRKIPVFVSPSAVPYSVRDKLKPEEMEQLKLTLSKRFDVSQQALDLQRLRLDPDLVGYDIDIFLNRRSCMAATLQVIEKYFPELLSLNLSSNKLYQLDGLSDIIQMAPTVKILNLSKNELTSVWELSKMQGLKLEELWLQGNPLCDTFPDQSTYVRAIRECFPKLLRLDGQELPSPVTVDVDTPYIVKLCKGSYFGSDELKSLVLQFLKQYYLIHDYGDRQVLAGAYHEEACFSLMIPFHPEDPAP
;
A
#
# COMPACT_ATOMS: atom_id res chain seq x y z
N MET A 1 -8.52 23.15 -5.85
CA MET A 1 -8.76 21.95 -5.01
C MET A 1 -10.17 21.45 -5.30
N HIS A 2 -10.33 20.20 -5.73
CA HIS A 2 -11.66 19.63 -5.99
C HIS A 2 -12.07 18.71 -4.83
N THR A 3 -13.19 19.02 -4.20
CA THR A 3 -13.81 18.30 -3.10
C THR A 3 -15.06 17.61 -3.61
N THR A 4 -15.23 16.33 -3.28
CA THR A 4 -16.34 15.53 -3.82
C THR A 4 -17.23 14.92 -2.72
N VAL A 5 -18.53 15.16 -2.86
CA VAL A 5 -19.80 14.86 -2.15
C VAL A 5 -20.51 13.52 -2.26
N TRP A 6 -20.37 12.51 -1.39
CA TRP A 6 -21.32 11.36 -1.41
C TRP A 6 -22.19 11.27 -0.17
N ARG A 7 -23.32 10.58 -0.29
CA ARG A 7 -24.29 10.37 0.79
C ARG A 7 -24.58 8.88 0.94
N ASN A 8 -24.43 8.33 2.15
CA ASN A 8 -25.05 7.05 2.51
C ASN A 8 -26.51 7.32 2.93
N ARG A 9 -27.48 6.65 2.29
CA ARG A 9 -28.86 6.66 2.78
C ARG A 9 -28.98 5.61 3.90
N LYS A 10 -29.30 6.05 5.12
CA LYS A 10 -30.03 5.27 6.14
C LYS A 10 -31.23 6.10 6.63
N PRO A 11 -32.34 5.48 7.07
CA PRO A 11 -33.60 6.18 7.36
C PRO A 11 -33.56 6.98 8.66
N LEU A 12 -34.43 7.98 8.74
CA LEU A 12 -34.59 8.92 9.85
C LEU A 12 -35.11 8.22 11.13
N GLU A 13 -34.31 8.24 12.19
CA GLU A 13 -34.82 8.24 13.56
C GLU A 13 -34.53 9.60 14.20
N ARG A 14 -35.58 10.15 14.81
CA ARG A 14 -35.56 11.41 15.54
C ARG A 14 -34.85 11.19 16.86
N GLU A 15 -33.97 12.10 17.25
CA GLU A 15 -33.87 12.47 18.65
C GLU A 15 -33.44 13.92 18.85
N MET A 16 -33.87 14.44 19.99
CA MET A 16 -33.96 15.84 20.41
C MET A 16 -32.61 16.43 20.77
N GLY A 17 -32.55 17.76 20.76
CA GLY A 17 -31.32 18.53 20.75
C GLY A 17 -30.55 18.58 22.07
N GLU A 18 -29.30 19.01 21.96
CA GLU A 18 -28.65 19.84 22.96
C GLU A 18 -27.67 20.79 22.24
N ASN A 19 -27.86 22.08 22.49
CA ASN A 19 -26.96 23.15 22.05
C ASN A 19 -25.72 23.12 22.93
N THR A 20 -24.54 23.01 22.34
CA THR A 20 -23.32 23.52 22.96
C THR A 20 -22.51 24.26 21.91
N GLN A 21 -22.37 25.57 22.15
CA GLN A 21 -21.43 26.44 21.46
C GLN A 21 -20.01 26.00 21.84
N ASP A 22 -19.29 25.39 20.91
CA ASP A 22 -17.84 25.53 20.91
C ASP A 22 -17.31 25.48 19.47
N GLY A 23 -16.62 26.55 19.09
CA GLY A 23 -16.19 26.85 17.73
C GLY A 23 -14.87 26.21 17.37
N THR A 24 -14.77 24.89 17.49
CA THR A 24 -13.67 24.12 16.88
C THR A 24 -14.16 23.55 15.55
N PRO A 25 -13.52 23.85 14.40
CA PRO A 25 -13.82 23.13 13.17
C PRO A 25 -13.49 21.66 13.42
N GLY A 26 -14.52 20.82 13.45
CA GLY A 26 -14.38 19.39 13.68
C GLY A 26 -13.27 18.79 12.82
N SER A 27 -12.53 17.83 13.37
CA SER A 27 -11.50 17.12 12.62
C SER A 27 -12.15 16.40 11.42
N TRP A 28 -11.93 16.90 10.20
CA TRP A 28 -12.47 16.28 8.99
C TRP A 28 -11.41 15.33 8.40
N PHE A 29 -11.74 14.05 8.32
CA PHE A 29 -10.86 13.04 7.71
C PHE A 29 -10.96 13.11 6.18
N ARG A 30 -9.82 13.33 5.51
CA ARG A 30 -9.74 13.24 4.05
C ARG A 30 -9.78 11.78 3.64
N VAL A 31 -10.85 11.38 2.97
CA VAL A 31 -10.88 10.10 2.30
C VAL A 31 -10.13 10.28 0.99
N THR A 32 -9.07 9.54 0.75
CA THR A 32 -8.43 9.40 -0.58
C THR A 32 -8.01 10.71 -1.27
N PHE A 33 -6.73 11.05 -1.14
CA PHE A 33 -6.13 12.25 -1.74
C PHE A 33 -5.32 11.89 -2.99
N HIS A 34 -5.61 12.53 -4.12
CA HIS A 34 -4.88 12.34 -5.37
C HIS A 34 -4.54 13.67 -6.03
N PHE A 35 -3.34 13.79 -6.59
CA PHE A 35 -2.98 14.86 -7.49
C PHE A 35 -3.45 14.51 -8.90
N MET A 36 -4.19 15.42 -9.54
CA MET A 36 -4.55 15.33 -10.95
C MET A 36 -4.09 16.60 -11.65
N GLN A 37 -3.13 16.46 -12.57
CA GLN A 37 -2.59 17.52 -13.42
C GLN A 37 -2.29 18.82 -12.65
N ASN A 38 -3.24 19.77 -12.60
CA ASN A 38 -3.09 21.08 -11.98
C ASN A 38 -3.85 21.25 -10.65
N GLY A 39 -4.19 20.17 -9.95
CA GLY A 39 -4.89 20.29 -8.67
C GLY A 39 -4.89 19.04 -7.81
N ALA A 40 -5.18 19.24 -6.52
CA ALA A 40 -5.48 18.17 -5.59
C ALA A 40 -6.98 17.87 -5.55
N ARG A 41 -7.33 16.57 -5.56
CA ARG A 41 -8.69 16.06 -5.39
C ARG A 41 -8.75 15.17 -4.16
N PHE A 42 -9.80 15.33 -3.37
CA PHE A 42 -10.11 14.46 -2.25
C PHE A 42 -11.61 14.37 -2.00
N PHE A 43 -11.97 13.47 -1.10
CA PHE A 43 -13.32 13.04 -0.87
C PHE A 43 -13.71 13.32 0.59
N VAL A 44 -14.93 13.85 0.78
CA VAL A 44 -15.50 14.18 2.10
C VAL A 44 -16.87 13.55 2.26
N GLN A 45 -17.17 13.10 3.48
CA GLN A 45 -18.34 12.27 3.74
C GLN A 45 -19.63 13.08 3.97
N GLU A 46 -19.54 14.31 4.49
CA GLU A 46 -20.73 15.09 4.86
C GLU A 46 -20.89 16.35 4.01
N ALA A 47 -22.15 16.71 3.74
CA ALA A 47 -22.48 17.95 3.03
C ALA A 47 -22.10 19.19 3.84
N SER A 48 -22.17 19.12 5.17
CA SER A 48 -21.67 20.13 6.11
C SER A 48 -20.17 20.38 5.91
N THR A 49 -19.36 19.32 5.78
CA THR A 49 -17.92 19.41 5.46
C THR A 49 -17.68 20.17 4.19
N ALA A 50 -18.43 19.78 3.17
CA ALA A 50 -18.23 20.27 1.83
C ALA A 50 -18.64 21.74 1.75
N SER A 51 -19.74 22.12 2.41
CA SER A 51 -20.14 23.52 2.54
C SER A 51 -19.07 24.35 3.24
N ALA A 52 -18.57 23.88 4.38
CA ALA A 52 -17.50 24.57 5.11
C ALA A 52 -16.22 24.74 4.26
N LEU A 53 -15.87 23.72 3.46
CA LEU A 53 -14.74 23.81 2.54
C LEU A 53 -15.00 24.77 1.36
N MET A 54 -16.24 24.84 0.88
CA MET A 54 -16.66 25.81 -0.13
C MET A 54 -16.58 27.25 0.41
N ASP A 55 -16.95 27.46 1.67
CA ASP A 55 -16.90 28.78 2.32
C ASP A 55 -15.47 29.30 2.49
N VAL A 56 -14.48 28.42 2.48
CA VAL A 56 -13.05 28.76 2.55
C VAL A 56 -12.44 29.00 1.15
N SER A 57 -13.19 28.73 0.08
CA SER A 57 -12.76 28.98 -1.30
C SER A 57 -12.36 30.45 -1.48
N TYR A 58 -11.23 30.69 -2.13
CA TYR A 58 -10.65 32.02 -2.35
C TYR A 58 -10.22 32.81 -1.10
N LYS A 59 -10.37 32.25 0.12
CA LYS A 59 -9.85 32.84 1.37
C LYS A 59 -8.41 32.40 1.67
N ILE A 60 -8.02 31.23 1.17
CA ILE A 60 -6.65 30.73 1.27
C ILE A 60 -5.81 31.33 0.13
N ARG A 61 -4.59 31.75 0.45
CA ARG A 61 -3.60 32.24 -0.51
C ARG A 61 -2.35 31.37 -0.47
N ASP A 62 -1.69 31.23 -1.61
CA ASP A 62 -0.36 30.61 -1.69
C ASP A 62 0.75 31.60 -1.33
N GLU A 63 2.00 31.15 -1.42
CA GLU A 63 3.20 31.96 -1.12
C GLU A 63 3.33 33.18 -2.05
N GLU A 64 2.73 33.15 -3.24
CA GLU A 64 2.68 34.25 -4.21
C GLU A 64 1.42 35.12 -4.05
N SER A 65 0.68 34.95 -2.94
CA SER A 65 -0.58 35.64 -2.65
C SER A 65 -1.73 35.35 -3.63
N ARG A 66 -1.62 34.33 -4.48
CA ARG A 66 -2.68 33.90 -5.39
C ARG A 66 -3.74 33.14 -4.60
N LYS A 67 -5.01 33.45 -4.88
CA LYS A 67 -6.15 32.83 -4.19
C LYS A 67 -6.32 31.38 -4.65
N ILE A 68 -6.48 30.45 -3.71
CA ILE A 68 -6.68 29.03 -4.01
C ILE A 68 -8.19 28.75 -4.14
N PRO A 69 -8.69 28.34 -5.32
CA PRO A 69 -10.08 27.98 -5.49
C PRO A 69 -10.34 26.56 -4.94
N VAL A 70 -11.43 26.42 -4.19
CA VAL A 70 -12.00 25.15 -3.76
C VAL A 70 -13.32 24.94 -4.50
N PHE A 71 -13.45 23.81 -5.19
CA PHE A 71 -14.63 23.41 -5.94
C PHE A 71 -15.27 22.21 -5.26
N VAL A 72 -16.59 22.24 -5.09
CA VAL A 72 -17.34 21.14 -4.50
C VAL A 72 -18.28 20.55 -5.54
N SER A 73 -18.32 19.22 -5.65
CA SER A 73 -19.27 18.53 -6.54
C SER A 73 -19.81 17.26 -5.88
N PRO A 74 -21.07 16.87 -6.11
CA PRO A 74 -21.55 15.54 -5.71
C PRO A 74 -20.79 14.41 -6.43
N SER A 75 -20.62 13.27 -5.77
CA SER A 75 -19.96 12.07 -6.30
C SER A 75 -20.62 10.80 -5.75
N ALA A 76 -20.42 9.71 -6.47
CA ALA A 76 -20.59 8.37 -5.90
C ALA A 76 -19.56 8.15 -4.77
N VAL A 77 -19.85 7.20 -3.88
CA VAL A 77 -18.94 6.79 -2.79
C VAL A 77 -17.59 6.37 -3.40
N PRO A 78 -16.45 6.91 -2.94
CA PRO A 78 -15.13 6.51 -3.38
C PRO A 78 -14.93 5.02 -3.17
N TYR A 79 -14.20 4.37 -4.06
CA TYR A 79 -13.88 2.94 -3.94
C TYR A 79 -13.29 2.59 -2.56
N SER A 80 -12.41 3.44 -2.02
CA SER A 80 -11.80 3.29 -0.68
C SER A 80 -12.79 3.26 0.49
N VAL A 81 -14.01 3.78 0.32
CA VAL A 81 -15.10 3.76 1.31
C VAL A 81 -16.16 2.74 0.93
N ARG A 82 -16.38 2.52 -0.36
CA ARG A 82 -17.32 1.53 -0.89
C ARG A 82 -16.87 0.11 -0.60
N ASP A 83 -15.57 -0.15 -0.60
CA ASP A 83 -15.00 -1.47 -0.36
C ASP A 83 -14.77 -1.78 1.13
N LYS A 84 -15.33 -0.97 2.06
CA LYS A 84 -15.36 -1.31 3.49
C LYS A 84 -16.50 -2.29 3.76
N LEU A 85 -16.16 -3.40 4.38
CA LEU A 85 -17.14 -4.39 4.85
C LEU A 85 -18.08 -3.78 5.89
N LYS A 86 -19.36 -4.12 5.78
CA LYS A 86 -20.37 -3.77 6.79
C LYS A 86 -20.12 -4.55 8.09
N PRO A 87 -20.64 -4.10 9.24
CA PRO A 87 -20.50 -4.83 10.50
C PRO A 87 -20.97 -6.29 10.42
N GLU A 88 -22.07 -6.55 9.72
CA GLU A 88 -22.62 -7.90 9.55
C GLU A 88 -21.68 -8.79 8.70
N GLU A 89 -21.09 -8.21 7.65
CA GLU A 89 -20.10 -8.87 6.80
C GLU A 89 -18.80 -9.15 7.56
N MET A 90 -18.41 -8.26 8.48
CA MET A 90 -17.25 -8.43 9.35
C MET A 90 -17.45 -9.56 10.36
N GLU A 91 -18.62 -9.67 10.98
CA GLU A 91 -18.92 -10.80 11.87
C GLU A 91 -18.93 -12.12 11.10
N GLN A 92 -19.45 -12.13 9.87
CA GLN A 92 -19.44 -13.35 9.06
C GLN A 92 -18.02 -13.73 8.59
N LEU A 93 -17.18 -12.74 8.26
CA LEU A 93 -15.76 -12.97 7.99
C LEU A 93 -15.09 -13.61 9.21
N LYS A 94 -15.30 -13.06 10.41
CA LYS A 94 -14.78 -13.62 11.65
C LYS A 94 -15.23 -15.07 11.88
N LEU A 95 -16.53 -15.37 11.73
CA LEU A 95 -17.04 -16.73 11.90
C LEU A 95 -16.40 -17.71 10.91
N THR A 96 -16.24 -17.29 9.65
CA THR A 96 -15.57 -18.07 8.60
C THR A 96 -14.11 -18.34 8.96
N LEU A 97 -13.39 -17.33 9.43
CA LEU A 97 -11.99 -17.45 9.88
C LEU A 97 -11.87 -18.38 11.09
N SER A 98 -12.76 -18.27 12.07
CA SER A 98 -12.77 -19.15 13.24
C SER A 98 -12.99 -20.62 12.87
N LYS A 99 -13.84 -20.90 11.86
CA LYS A 99 -14.04 -22.27 11.36
C LYS A 99 -12.83 -22.82 10.61
N ARG A 100 -12.03 -21.95 9.99
CA ARG A 100 -10.81 -22.27 9.25
C ARG A 100 -9.55 -22.27 10.11
N PHE A 101 -9.69 -22.02 11.40
CA PHE A 101 -8.59 -21.98 12.34
C PHE A 101 -8.38 -23.33 13.02
N ASP A 102 -7.17 -23.86 12.93
CA ASP A 102 -6.72 -25.03 13.67
C ASP A 102 -6.01 -24.58 14.95
N VAL A 103 -6.68 -24.81 16.08
CA VAL A 103 -6.19 -24.48 17.42
C VAL A 103 -4.93 -25.27 17.79
N SER A 104 -4.79 -26.50 17.30
CA SER A 104 -3.66 -27.38 17.66
C SER A 104 -2.34 -26.89 17.06
N GLN A 105 -2.40 -26.37 15.84
CA GLN A 105 -1.24 -25.84 15.11
C GLN A 105 -1.13 -24.31 15.18
N GLN A 106 -2.11 -23.64 15.78
CA GLN A 106 -2.27 -22.18 15.70
C GLN A 106 -2.19 -21.72 14.23
N ALA A 107 -2.92 -22.41 13.35
CA ALA A 107 -2.83 -22.27 11.91
C ALA A 107 -4.16 -21.79 11.32
N LEU A 108 -4.12 -20.75 10.49
CA LEU A 108 -5.30 -20.21 9.81
C LEU A 108 -5.24 -20.48 8.31
N ASP A 109 -6.24 -21.19 7.79
CA ASP A 109 -6.30 -21.53 6.37
C ASP A 109 -7.24 -20.60 5.57
N LEU A 110 -6.66 -19.61 4.89
CA LEU A 110 -7.37 -18.68 4.00
C LEU A 110 -7.19 -19.03 2.52
N GLN A 111 -6.82 -20.27 2.20
CA GLN A 111 -6.72 -20.71 0.82
C GLN A 111 -8.07 -20.53 0.08
N ARG A 112 -8.01 -19.84 -1.07
CA ARG A 112 -9.17 -19.56 -1.94
C ARG A 112 -10.35 -18.97 -1.14
N LEU A 113 -10.10 -18.04 -0.21
CA LEU A 113 -11.10 -17.54 0.74
C LEU A 113 -12.39 -17.06 0.07
N ARG A 114 -12.29 -16.42 -1.10
CA ARG A 114 -13.45 -15.97 -1.88
C ARG A 114 -14.46 -17.08 -2.19
N LEU A 115 -14.00 -18.32 -2.31
CA LEU A 115 -14.82 -19.49 -2.66
C LEU A 115 -15.31 -20.26 -1.44
N ASP A 116 -15.12 -19.71 -0.23
CA ASP A 116 -15.64 -20.33 0.97
C ASP A 116 -17.17 -20.46 0.91
N PRO A 117 -17.75 -21.65 1.17
CA PRO A 117 -19.19 -21.86 1.09
C PRO A 117 -20.01 -20.97 2.03
N ASP A 118 -19.47 -20.62 3.21
CA ASP A 118 -20.17 -19.76 4.16
C ASP A 118 -20.21 -18.34 3.58
N LEU A 119 -19.08 -17.80 3.10
CA LEU A 119 -19.06 -16.46 2.49
C LEU A 119 -19.94 -16.37 1.23
N VAL A 120 -19.83 -17.36 0.34
CA VAL A 120 -20.65 -17.42 -0.89
C VAL A 120 -22.14 -17.56 -0.56
N GLY A 121 -22.49 -18.35 0.47
CA GLY A 121 -23.86 -18.55 0.91
C GLY A 121 -24.55 -17.28 1.42
N TYR A 122 -23.76 -16.33 1.96
CA TYR A 122 -24.24 -15.02 2.41
C TYR A 122 -24.05 -13.90 1.37
N ASP A 123 -23.67 -14.23 0.13
CA ASP A 123 -23.37 -13.26 -0.95
C ASP A 123 -22.27 -12.25 -0.55
N ILE A 124 -21.26 -12.73 0.17
CA ILE A 124 -20.12 -11.93 0.64
C ILE A 124 -18.88 -12.25 -0.18
N ASP A 125 -18.44 -11.27 -0.97
CA ASP A 125 -17.26 -11.37 -1.82
C ASP A 125 -16.00 -10.80 -1.12
N ILE A 126 -15.12 -11.68 -0.62
CA ILE A 126 -13.85 -11.28 0.01
C ILE A 126 -12.68 -11.47 -0.98
N PHE A 127 -12.21 -10.36 -1.56
CA PHE A 127 -11.07 -10.34 -2.47
C PHE A 127 -9.79 -9.97 -1.73
N LEU A 128 -9.00 -10.93 -1.31
CA LEU A 128 -7.76 -10.66 -0.56
C LEU A 128 -6.70 -9.86 -1.34
N ASN A 129 -6.79 -9.80 -2.67
CA ASN A 129 -5.95 -8.90 -3.47
C ASN A 129 -6.38 -7.42 -3.43
N ARG A 130 -7.51 -7.10 -2.79
CA ARG A 130 -7.93 -5.72 -2.51
C ARG A 130 -7.46 -5.31 -1.10
N ARG A 131 -6.83 -4.14 -1.00
CA ARG A 131 -6.30 -3.62 0.27
C ARG A 131 -7.35 -3.54 1.38
N SER A 132 -8.58 -3.14 1.09
CA SER A 132 -9.64 -3.03 2.11
C SER A 132 -10.05 -4.38 2.69
N CYS A 133 -10.20 -5.40 1.84
CA CYS A 133 -10.51 -6.77 2.27
C CYS A 133 -9.34 -7.35 3.07
N MET A 134 -8.10 -7.20 2.58
CA MET A 134 -6.93 -7.66 3.32
C MET A 134 -6.81 -6.98 4.69
N ALA A 135 -7.00 -5.65 4.77
CA ALA A 135 -6.97 -4.92 6.01
C ALA A 135 -8.05 -5.40 7.00
N ALA A 136 -9.27 -5.67 6.51
CA ALA A 136 -10.33 -6.23 7.34
C ALA A 136 -9.97 -7.64 7.85
N THR A 137 -9.42 -8.50 6.99
CA THR A 137 -8.94 -9.84 7.37
C THR A 137 -7.85 -9.74 8.43
N LEU A 138 -6.87 -8.85 8.29
CA LEU A 138 -5.81 -8.65 9.27
C LEU A 138 -6.34 -8.10 10.60
N GLN A 139 -7.34 -7.20 10.58
CA GLN A 139 -8.00 -6.73 11.81
C GLN A 139 -8.69 -7.86 12.58
N VAL A 140 -9.32 -8.79 11.86
CA VAL A 140 -9.90 -9.99 12.49
C VAL A 140 -8.80 -10.88 13.06
N ILE A 141 -7.69 -11.07 12.32
CA ILE A 141 -6.52 -11.83 12.79
C ILE A 141 -5.95 -11.25 14.09
N GLU A 142 -5.62 -9.95 14.09
CA GLU A 142 -5.05 -9.25 15.25
C GLU A 142 -5.92 -9.41 16.50
N LYS A 143 -7.24 -9.25 16.33
CA LYS A 143 -8.18 -9.22 17.46
C LYS A 143 -8.50 -10.60 18.01
N TYR A 144 -8.62 -11.61 17.16
CA TYR A 144 -9.18 -12.93 17.55
C TYR A 144 -8.16 -14.07 17.52
N PHE A 145 -7.01 -13.87 16.88
CA PHE A 145 -5.97 -14.89 16.72
C PHE A 145 -4.57 -14.33 17.05
N PRO A 146 -4.35 -13.75 18.24
CA PRO A 146 -3.08 -13.08 18.60
C PRO A 146 -1.87 -14.04 18.64
N GLU A 147 -2.12 -15.32 18.87
CA GLU A 147 -1.08 -16.38 18.96
C GLU A 147 -0.86 -17.11 17.62
N LEU A 148 -1.40 -16.58 16.51
CA LEU A 148 -1.29 -17.19 15.18
C LEU A 148 0.18 -17.46 14.78
N LEU A 149 0.50 -18.72 14.50
CA LEU A 149 1.85 -19.15 14.09
C LEU A 149 1.95 -19.43 12.58
N SER A 150 0.87 -19.89 11.97
CA SER A 150 0.85 -20.31 10.56
C SER A 150 -0.32 -19.68 9.80
N LEU A 151 -0.03 -19.08 8.65
CA LEU A 151 -1.04 -18.43 7.81
C LEU A 151 -0.95 -18.94 6.36
N ASN A 152 -2.04 -19.50 5.86
CA ASN A 152 -2.15 -19.92 4.46
C ASN A 152 -2.96 -18.92 3.65
N LEU A 153 -2.31 -18.23 2.71
CA LEU A 153 -2.89 -17.27 1.76
C LEU A 153 -2.79 -17.76 0.31
N SER A 154 -2.56 -19.06 0.10
CA SER A 154 -2.38 -19.61 -1.24
C SER A 154 -3.63 -19.47 -2.12
N SER A 155 -3.43 -19.39 -3.44
CA SER A 155 -4.52 -19.40 -4.43
C SER A 155 -5.55 -18.26 -4.26
N ASN A 156 -5.10 -17.05 -3.88
CA ASN A 156 -5.94 -15.86 -3.68
C ASN A 156 -5.71 -14.76 -4.73
N LYS A 157 -4.93 -15.04 -5.78
CA LYS A 157 -4.58 -14.09 -6.86
C LYS A 157 -3.94 -12.80 -6.33
N LEU A 158 -3.07 -12.95 -5.33
CA LEU A 158 -2.29 -11.83 -4.79
C LEU A 158 -1.18 -11.49 -5.80
N TYR A 159 -1.21 -10.27 -6.33
CA TYR A 159 -0.16 -9.75 -7.22
C TYR A 159 0.68 -8.64 -6.56
N GLN A 160 0.20 -8.11 -5.43
CA GLN A 160 0.86 -7.08 -4.61
C GLN A 160 0.69 -7.42 -3.13
N LEU A 161 1.73 -7.14 -2.33
CA LEU A 161 1.76 -7.40 -0.89
C LEU A 161 1.66 -6.12 -0.03
N ASP A 162 1.43 -4.94 -0.64
CA ASP A 162 1.24 -3.69 0.10
C ASP A 162 0.00 -3.70 1.02
N GLY A 163 -1.00 -4.54 0.71
CA GLY A 163 -2.14 -4.74 1.60
C GLY A 163 -1.85 -5.70 2.75
N LEU A 164 -0.86 -6.58 2.59
CA LEU A 164 -0.48 -7.59 3.57
C LEU A 164 0.61 -7.08 4.52
N SER A 165 1.37 -6.04 4.16
CA SER A 165 2.52 -5.54 4.93
C SER A 165 2.23 -5.23 6.40
N ASP A 166 0.99 -4.82 6.72
CA ASP A 166 0.56 -4.52 8.08
C ASP A 166 0.59 -5.76 9.00
N ILE A 167 0.69 -6.97 8.44
CA ILE A 167 0.87 -8.22 9.18
C ILE A 167 2.07 -8.20 10.13
N ILE A 168 3.13 -7.42 9.80
CA ILE A 168 4.32 -7.28 10.65
C ILE A 168 3.92 -6.77 12.04
N GLN A 169 2.93 -5.88 12.12
CA GLN A 169 2.44 -5.30 13.37
C GLN A 169 1.24 -6.06 13.92
N MET A 170 0.33 -6.50 13.04
CA MET A 170 -0.94 -7.12 13.41
C MET A 170 -0.82 -8.60 13.82
N ALA A 171 0.16 -9.32 13.28
CA ALA A 171 0.41 -10.73 13.61
C ALA A 171 1.93 -11.05 13.60
N PRO A 172 2.73 -10.41 14.49
CA PRO A 172 4.18 -10.57 14.53
C PRO A 172 4.63 -11.99 14.93
N THR A 173 3.70 -12.80 15.45
CA THR A 173 3.88 -14.18 15.89
C THR A 173 3.94 -15.18 14.73
N VAL A 174 3.53 -14.79 13.52
CA VAL A 174 3.52 -15.64 12.34
C VAL A 174 4.95 -16.06 11.96
N LYS A 175 5.16 -17.38 11.89
CA LYS A 175 6.42 -18.03 11.53
C LYS A 175 6.32 -18.83 10.23
N ILE A 176 5.13 -19.30 9.88
CA ILE A 176 4.87 -20.07 8.67
C ILE A 176 3.92 -19.27 7.80
N LEU A 177 4.33 -18.99 6.56
CA LEU A 177 3.52 -18.23 5.62
C LEU A 177 3.44 -18.97 4.28
N ASN A 178 2.23 -19.24 3.80
CA ASN A 178 2.03 -19.84 2.49
C ASN A 178 1.41 -18.84 1.51
N LEU A 179 2.17 -18.44 0.50
CA LEU A 179 1.77 -17.54 -0.58
C LEU A 179 1.77 -18.25 -1.95
N SER A 180 1.86 -19.58 -1.96
CA SER A 180 1.91 -20.37 -3.20
C SER A 180 0.68 -20.14 -4.10
N LYS A 181 0.86 -20.35 -5.41
CA LYS A 181 -0.22 -20.24 -6.42
C LYS A 181 -0.92 -18.87 -6.41
N ASN A 182 -0.16 -17.80 -6.20
CA ASN A 182 -0.63 -16.43 -6.38
C ASN A 182 -0.03 -15.84 -7.67
N GLU A 183 -0.10 -14.52 -7.85
CA GLU A 183 0.30 -13.82 -9.07
C GLU A 183 1.49 -12.87 -8.80
N LEU A 184 2.34 -13.20 -7.82
CA LEU A 184 3.51 -12.39 -7.47
C LEU A 184 4.58 -12.53 -8.54
N THR A 185 5.02 -11.41 -9.12
CA THR A 185 5.98 -11.37 -10.24
C THR A 185 7.40 -11.01 -9.83
N SER A 186 7.61 -10.49 -8.62
CA SER A 186 8.91 -9.99 -8.17
C SER A 186 9.17 -10.27 -6.70
N VAL A 187 10.43 -10.56 -6.38
CA VAL A 187 10.95 -10.67 -5.00
C VAL A 187 10.76 -9.38 -4.22
N TRP A 188 10.70 -8.23 -4.91
CA TRP A 188 10.43 -6.95 -4.27
C TRP A 188 9.14 -6.96 -3.44
N GLU A 189 8.12 -7.72 -3.85
CA GLU A 189 6.90 -7.84 -3.06
C GLU A 189 7.17 -8.41 -1.66
N LEU A 190 8.10 -9.34 -1.53
CA LEU A 190 8.49 -9.96 -0.26
C LEU A 190 9.26 -9.00 0.65
N SER A 191 9.98 -8.03 0.06
CA SER A 191 10.72 -7.01 0.81
C SER A 191 9.81 -6.20 1.75
N LYS A 192 8.53 -6.07 1.39
CA LYS A 192 7.52 -5.34 2.17
C LYS A 192 7.17 -6.03 3.50
N MET A 193 7.57 -7.28 3.67
CA MET A 193 7.27 -8.11 4.86
C MET A 193 8.52 -8.55 5.63
N GLN A 194 9.70 -8.00 5.34
CA GLN A 194 10.97 -8.37 5.99
C GLN A 194 10.99 -8.24 7.52
N GLY A 195 10.03 -7.52 8.10
CA GLY A 195 9.86 -7.46 9.57
C GLY A 195 9.42 -8.78 10.21
N LEU A 196 8.89 -9.74 9.44
CA LEU A 196 8.49 -11.05 9.94
C LEU A 196 9.71 -11.96 10.14
N LYS A 197 9.68 -12.74 11.22
CA LYS A 197 10.71 -13.75 11.54
C LYS A 197 10.26 -15.13 11.04
N LEU A 198 10.04 -15.25 9.74
CA LEU A 198 9.57 -16.49 9.13
C LEU A 198 10.60 -17.62 9.26
N GLU A 199 10.11 -18.80 9.61
CA GLU A 199 10.84 -20.06 9.66
C GLU A 199 10.51 -20.92 8.43
N GLU A 200 9.29 -20.82 7.90
CA GLU A 200 8.84 -21.54 6.71
C GLU A 200 8.03 -20.64 5.75
N LEU A 201 8.34 -20.70 4.46
CA LEU A 201 7.70 -19.91 3.42
C LEU A 201 7.39 -20.77 2.19
N TRP A 202 6.23 -20.56 1.59
CA TRP A 202 5.83 -21.21 0.33
C TRP A 202 5.50 -20.15 -0.73
N LEU A 203 6.16 -20.22 -1.88
CA LEU A 203 5.98 -19.32 -3.03
C LEU A 203 5.73 -20.07 -4.33
N GLN A 204 5.87 -21.41 -4.35
CA GLN A 204 5.71 -22.21 -5.56
C GLN A 204 4.43 -21.89 -6.34
N GLY A 205 4.54 -21.78 -7.66
CA GLY A 205 3.42 -21.45 -8.54
C GLY A 205 3.08 -19.96 -8.62
N ASN A 206 3.99 -19.08 -8.17
CA ASN A 206 3.98 -17.66 -8.50
C ASN A 206 4.91 -17.39 -9.70
N PRO A 207 4.59 -16.44 -10.59
CA PRO A 207 5.46 -16.06 -11.72
C PRO A 207 6.89 -15.65 -11.32
N LEU A 208 7.11 -15.12 -10.12
CA LEU A 208 8.45 -14.77 -9.64
C LEU A 208 9.40 -15.97 -9.63
N CYS A 209 8.90 -17.19 -9.43
CA CYS A 209 9.74 -18.39 -9.37
C CYS A 209 10.41 -18.66 -10.72
N ASP A 210 9.77 -18.28 -11.81
CA ASP A 210 10.27 -18.48 -13.18
C ASP A 210 11.36 -17.46 -13.56
N THR A 211 11.58 -16.42 -12.74
CA THR A 211 12.59 -15.38 -13.00
C THR A 211 14.01 -15.79 -12.62
N PHE A 212 14.17 -16.92 -11.91
CA PHE A 212 15.46 -17.37 -11.40
C PHE A 212 16.10 -18.42 -12.31
N PRO A 213 17.41 -18.30 -12.61
CA PRO A 213 18.11 -19.26 -13.45
C PRO A 213 18.30 -20.63 -12.78
N ASP A 214 18.35 -20.67 -11.45
CA ASP A 214 18.61 -21.87 -10.68
C ASP A 214 18.09 -21.74 -9.22
N GLN A 215 17.96 -22.89 -8.56
CA GLN A 215 17.46 -22.99 -7.18
C GLN A 215 18.33 -22.26 -6.16
N SER A 216 19.65 -22.20 -6.35
CA SER A 216 20.55 -21.54 -5.40
C SER A 216 20.40 -20.01 -5.44
N THR A 217 20.23 -19.45 -6.65
CA THR A 217 19.95 -18.02 -6.84
C THR A 217 18.58 -17.66 -6.23
N TYR A 218 17.57 -18.51 -6.43
CA TYR A 218 16.26 -18.36 -5.81
C TYR A 218 16.35 -18.35 -4.28
N VAL A 219 16.93 -19.39 -3.68
CA VAL A 219 17.09 -19.51 -2.22
C VAL A 219 17.84 -18.31 -1.63
N ARG A 220 18.91 -17.85 -2.30
CA ARG A 220 19.69 -16.68 -1.84
C ARG A 220 18.84 -15.41 -1.81
N ALA A 221 18.11 -15.11 -2.88
CA ALA A 221 17.27 -13.92 -2.95
C ALA A 221 16.14 -13.93 -1.90
N ILE A 222 15.53 -15.09 -1.63
CA ILE A 222 14.51 -15.21 -0.58
C ILE A 222 15.13 -15.05 0.81
N ARG A 223 16.32 -15.60 1.05
CA ARG A 223 17.04 -15.44 2.33
C ARG A 223 17.54 -14.04 2.60
N GLU A 224 17.80 -13.24 1.56
CA GLU A 224 18.07 -11.81 1.73
C GLU A 224 16.86 -11.07 2.36
N CYS A 225 15.63 -11.53 2.07
CA CYS A 225 14.43 -11.00 2.71
C CYS A 225 14.15 -11.64 4.09
N PHE A 226 14.37 -12.95 4.23
CA PHE A 226 14.10 -13.71 5.45
C PHE A 226 15.33 -14.51 5.88
N PRO A 227 16.32 -13.89 6.56
CA PRO A 227 17.60 -14.54 6.89
C PRO A 227 17.48 -15.76 7.82
N LYS A 228 16.39 -15.83 8.60
CA LYS A 228 16.11 -16.92 9.55
C LYS A 228 15.32 -18.07 8.96
N LEU A 229 15.03 -18.04 7.65
CA LEU A 229 14.21 -19.04 6.99
C LEU A 229 14.91 -20.41 6.96
N LEU A 230 14.21 -21.41 7.51
CA LEU A 230 14.65 -22.79 7.62
C LEU A 230 14.06 -23.67 6.51
N ARG A 231 12.86 -23.34 6.03
CA ARG A 231 12.17 -24.08 4.98
C ARG A 231 11.61 -23.17 3.90
N LEU A 232 11.82 -23.56 2.64
CA LEU A 232 11.26 -22.88 1.48
C LEU A 232 10.65 -23.90 0.54
N ASP A 233 9.37 -23.74 0.21
CA ASP A 233 8.61 -24.63 -0.67
C ASP A 233 8.67 -26.11 -0.25
N GLY A 234 8.67 -26.35 1.07
CA GLY A 234 8.77 -27.68 1.66
C GLY A 234 10.18 -28.28 1.69
N GLN A 235 11.18 -27.60 1.13
CA GLN A 235 12.58 -28.02 1.20
C GLN A 235 13.28 -27.41 2.42
N GLU A 236 13.99 -28.24 3.18
CA GLU A 236 14.86 -27.77 4.25
C GLU A 236 16.08 -27.08 3.67
N LEU A 237 16.32 -25.87 4.15
CA LEU A 237 17.45 -25.06 3.74
C LEU A 237 18.64 -25.29 4.71
N PRO A 238 19.89 -25.29 4.22
CA PRO A 238 21.07 -25.40 5.08
C PRO A 238 21.03 -24.34 6.17
N SER A 239 21.31 -24.68 7.42
CA SER A 239 21.24 -23.73 8.54
C SER A 239 21.93 -22.42 8.17
N PRO A 240 21.30 -21.25 8.45
CA PRO A 240 21.97 -19.97 8.27
C PRO A 240 23.31 -20.05 9.00
N VAL A 241 24.42 -19.82 8.30
CA VAL A 241 25.73 -19.81 8.94
C VAL A 241 25.70 -18.67 9.96
N THR A 242 25.51 -19.02 11.23
CA THR A 242 25.67 -18.09 12.35
C THR A 242 27.16 -17.86 12.49
N VAL A 243 27.73 -17.04 11.61
CA VAL A 243 28.91 -16.30 12.02
C VAL A 243 28.36 -15.31 13.03
N ASP A 244 28.65 -15.60 14.30
CA ASP A 244 28.43 -14.70 15.43
C ASP A 244 29.32 -13.47 15.22
N VAL A 245 28.91 -12.63 14.28
CA VAL A 245 29.48 -11.32 14.05
C VAL A 245 28.35 -10.36 14.25
N ASP A 246 28.44 -9.61 15.34
CA ASP A 246 27.86 -8.29 15.56
C ASP A 246 28.30 -7.29 14.45
N THR A 247 28.20 -7.67 13.18
CA THR A 247 28.18 -6.74 12.06
C THR A 247 26.74 -6.66 11.63
N PRO A 248 26.06 -5.53 11.90
CA PRO A 248 24.74 -5.34 11.39
C PRO A 248 24.88 -5.33 9.86
N TYR A 249 24.35 -6.35 9.20
CA TYR A 249 23.96 -6.23 7.80
C TYR A 249 22.79 -5.24 7.77
N ILE A 250 23.14 -3.96 7.94
CA ILE A 250 22.29 -2.85 7.59
C ILE A 250 22.11 -3.01 6.09
N VAL A 251 20.99 -3.61 5.69
CA VAL A 251 20.33 -3.24 4.43
C VAL A 251 20.41 -1.72 4.44
N LYS A 252 21.26 -1.16 3.57
CA LYS A 252 21.53 0.27 3.57
C LYS A 252 20.17 0.93 3.47
N LEU A 253 19.67 1.47 4.60
CA LEU A 253 18.35 2.05 4.71
C LEU A 253 18.17 2.92 3.48
N CYS A 254 17.08 2.78 2.73
CA CYS A 254 16.81 3.60 1.57
C CYS A 254 16.76 5.07 2.03
N LYS A 255 17.92 5.72 2.05
CA LYS A 255 18.06 7.14 2.38
C LYS A 255 17.60 7.88 1.13
N GLY A 256 16.60 8.74 1.27
CA GLY A 256 15.94 9.40 0.12
C GLY A 256 16.94 9.99 -0.88
N SER A 257 17.63 11.07 -0.50
CA SER A 257 18.61 11.73 -1.37
C SER A 257 19.96 11.85 -0.68
N TYR A 258 21.04 11.78 -1.46
CA TYR A 258 22.42 11.95 -0.99
C TYR A 258 23.09 13.07 -1.77
N PHE A 259 23.49 14.15 -1.09
CA PHE A 259 24.07 15.35 -1.70
C PHE A 259 25.56 15.54 -1.36
N GLY A 260 26.16 14.65 -0.58
CA GLY A 260 27.53 14.82 -0.07
C GLY A 260 27.61 15.85 1.05
N SER A 261 27.61 17.15 0.71
CA SER A 261 27.68 18.28 1.65
C SER A 261 26.46 19.22 1.54
N ASP A 262 26.26 20.09 2.53
CA ASP A 262 25.14 21.06 2.52
C ASP A 262 25.32 22.15 1.46
N GLU A 263 26.56 22.51 1.12
CA GLU A 263 26.88 23.45 0.04
C GLU A 263 26.50 22.86 -1.33
N LEU A 264 26.85 21.60 -1.57
CA LEU A 264 26.47 20.87 -2.78
C LEU A 264 24.96 20.69 -2.86
N LYS A 265 24.30 20.38 -1.74
CA LYS A 265 22.84 20.30 -1.66
C LYS A 265 22.18 21.61 -2.08
N SER A 266 22.65 22.73 -1.51
CA SER A 266 22.13 24.06 -1.82
C SER A 266 22.31 24.40 -3.30
N LEU A 267 23.52 24.19 -3.84
CA LEU A 267 23.85 24.45 -5.23
C LEU A 267 23.02 23.61 -6.20
N VAL A 268 22.92 22.29 -5.97
CA VAL A 268 22.16 21.37 -6.82
C VAL A 268 20.67 21.69 -6.77
N LEU A 269 20.10 21.95 -5.58
CA LEU A 269 18.68 22.30 -5.46
C LEU A 269 18.37 23.64 -6.12
N GLN A 270 19.26 24.62 -6.03
CA GLN A 270 19.12 25.90 -6.72
C GLN A 270 19.16 25.73 -8.24
N PHE A 271 20.12 24.94 -8.75
CA PHE A 271 20.20 24.60 -10.17
C PHE A 271 18.93 23.90 -10.66
N LEU A 272 18.49 22.83 -9.97
CA LEU A 272 17.29 22.09 -10.35
C LEU A 272 16.05 22.99 -10.35
N LYS A 273 15.91 23.87 -9.34
CA LYS A 273 14.80 24.82 -9.28
C LYS A 273 14.79 25.76 -10.48
N GLN A 274 15.93 26.33 -10.86
CA GLN A 274 16.03 27.22 -12.03
C GLN A 274 15.83 26.47 -13.34
N TYR A 275 16.46 25.32 -13.49
CA TYR A 275 16.36 24.47 -14.67
C TYR A 275 14.91 24.07 -14.94
N TYR A 276 14.22 23.50 -13.94
CA TYR A 276 12.83 23.06 -14.11
C TYR A 276 11.84 24.23 -14.23
N LEU A 277 12.10 25.38 -13.57
CA LEU A 277 11.27 26.57 -13.74
C LEU A 277 11.26 27.03 -15.21
N ILE A 278 12.43 27.09 -15.85
CA ILE A 278 12.54 27.45 -17.28
C ILE A 278 12.00 26.33 -18.16
N HIS A 279 12.30 25.07 -17.85
CA HIS A 279 11.87 23.92 -18.62
C HIS A 279 10.34 23.78 -18.69
N ASP A 280 9.64 24.07 -17.58
CA ASP A 280 8.20 23.84 -17.44
C ASP A 280 7.36 25.08 -17.77
N TYR A 281 7.87 26.29 -17.51
CA TYR A 281 7.10 27.53 -17.66
C TYR A 281 7.75 28.62 -18.53
N GLY A 282 9.04 28.48 -18.86
CA GLY A 282 9.81 29.47 -19.61
C GLY A 282 10.09 29.08 -21.06
N ASP A 283 10.88 29.91 -21.73
CA ASP A 283 11.44 29.57 -23.05
C ASP A 283 12.63 28.62 -22.88
N ARG A 284 12.48 27.40 -23.40
CA ARG A 284 13.51 26.35 -23.34
C ARG A 284 14.78 26.70 -24.11
N GLN A 285 14.74 27.66 -25.05
CA GLN A 285 15.96 28.12 -25.73
C GLN A 285 16.98 28.72 -24.75
N VAL A 286 16.50 29.31 -23.65
CA VAL A 286 17.36 29.87 -22.59
C VAL A 286 18.17 28.78 -21.88
N LEU A 287 17.70 27.52 -21.89
CA LEU A 287 18.45 26.40 -21.32
C LEU A 287 19.70 26.04 -22.13
N ALA A 288 19.85 26.51 -23.38
CA ALA A 288 21.05 26.26 -24.17
C ALA A 288 22.33 26.68 -23.44
N GLY A 289 22.28 27.77 -22.66
CA GLY A 289 23.42 28.23 -21.85
C GLY A 289 23.74 27.34 -20.63
N ALA A 290 22.87 26.39 -20.28
CA ALA A 290 23.10 25.41 -19.23
C ALA A 290 23.74 24.11 -19.73
N TYR A 291 23.80 23.90 -21.05
CA TYR A 291 24.39 22.72 -21.68
C TYR A 291 25.79 23.03 -22.22
N HIS A 292 26.69 22.06 -22.11
CA HIS A 292 27.97 22.09 -22.80
C HIS A 292 27.78 21.92 -24.33
N GLU A 293 28.70 22.42 -25.16
CA GLU A 293 28.62 22.33 -26.63
C GLU A 293 28.53 20.87 -27.12
N GLU A 294 29.15 19.95 -26.38
CA GLU A 294 29.17 18.51 -26.65
C GLU A 294 28.18 17.71 -25.77
N ALA A 295 27.18 18.37 -25.18
CA ALA A 295 26.21 17.71 -24.32
C ALA A 295 25.40 16.64 -25.10
N CYS A 296 25.33 15.44 -24.52
CA CYS A 296 24.54 14.33 -25.07
C CYS A 296 23.22 14.18 -24.30
N PHE A 297 22.15 13.83 -25.02
CA PHE A 297 20.85 13.52 -24.43
C PHE A 297 20.36 12.15 -24.91
N SER A 298 19.88 11.33 -23.98
CA SER A 298 19.25 10.04 -24.26
C SER A 298 18.00 9.87 -23.41
N LEU A 299 16.96 9.26 -23.98
CA LEU A 299 15.71 8.96 -23.28
C LEU A 299 15.51 7.43 -23.26
N MET A 300 15.26 6.88 -22.08
CA MET A 300 14.94 5.46 -21.90
C MET A 300 13.52 5.35 -21.35
N ILE A 301 12.72 4.46 -21.93
CA ILE A 301 11.43 4.04 -21.39
C ILE A 301 11.51 2.55 -21.07
N PRO A 302 10.85 2.07 -20.00
CA PRO A 302 10.75 0.63 -19.73
C PRO A 302 10.10 -0.08 -20.92
N PHE A 303 10.60 -1.27 -21.25
CA PHE A 303 10.05 -2.08 -22.34
C PHE A 303 8.58 -2.42 -22.10
N HIS A 304 7.71 -2.13 -23.08
CA HIS A 304 6.32 -2.57 -23.06
C HIS A 304 6.14 -3.79 -23.99
N PRO A 305 5.58 -4.91 -23.52
CA PRO A 305 5.47 -6.14 -24.32
C PRO A 305 4.62 -6.05 -25.59
N GLU A 306 3.77 -5.02 -25.69
CA GLU A 306 2.90 -4.75 -26.84
C GLU A 306 3.56 -3.82 -27.88
N ASP A 307 4.76 -3.30 -27.60
CA ASP A 307 5.48 -2.48 -28.56
C ASP A 307 5.98 -3.37 -29.71
N PRO A 308 5.72 -3.00 -30.98
CA PRO A 308 6.28 -3.72 -32.12
C PRO A 308 7.82 -3.70 -32.02
N ALA A 309 8.43 -4.84 -32.36
CA ALA A 309 9.88 -4.98 -32.34
C ALA A 309 10.54 -3.86 -33.18
N PRO A 310 11.70 -3.35 -32.74
CA PRO A 310 12.40 -2.25 -33.42
C PRO A 310 12.80 -2.58 -34.87
#